data_AF-A0A945U788-F1
#
_entry.id   AF-A0A945U788-F1
#
_cell.length_a   1.000
_cell.length_b   1.000
_cell.length_c   1.000
_cell.angle_alpha   90.00
_cell.angle_beta   90.00
_cell.angle_gamma   90.00
#
_symmetry.space_group_name_H-M   'P 1'
#
loop_
_entity.id
_entity.type
_entity.pdbx_description
1 polymer ?
#
loop_
_entity_poly.entity_id
_entity_poly.type
_entity_poly.pdbx_seq_one_letter_code
_entity_poly.pdbx_strand_id
1 'polypeptide(L)'
;AFNIFPVFQDAPFINSVAIGASASVLAIFIAIATYTPNYIVNLTFIGNTFIKHIAIFLVVLDFLLIEKNNPGGHIAHLGGAIFGFLYINLLRKGVDLSVNFYTFLSYFKFSEKNKLKKVHKKRSSKNNDDIFRNKKSDKQKKINSILEKISKSGYDSLTKEEKELLFKESK
;
A
#
# COMPACT_ATOMS: atom_id res chain seq x y z
N ALA A 1 -35.73 0.18 3.24
CA ALA A 1 -34.84 -0.86 2.66
C ALA A 1 -34.61 -2.04 3.61
N PHE A 2 -34.61 -1.85 4.94
CA PHE A 2 -34.42 -2.94 5.93
C PHE A 2 -35.73 -3.46 6.56
N ASN A 3 -36.88 -2.88 6.23
CA ASN A 3 -38.21 -3.29 6.70
C ASN A 3 -38.66 -4.67 6.18
N ILE A 4 -37.81 -5.37 5.40
CA ILE A 4 -37.99 -6.79 5.06
C ILE A 4 -37.82 -7.70 6.29
N PHE A 5 -37.07 -7.24 7.30
CA PHE A 5 -36.93 -7.96 8.56
C PHE A 5 -38.10 -7.61 9.50
N PRO A 6 -38.79 -8.61 10.10
CA PRO A 6 -39.97 -8.38 10.93
C PRO A 6 -39.75 -7.36 12.06
N VAL A 7 -38.55 -7.33 12.66
CA VAL A 7 -38.19 -6.40 13.74
C VAL A 7 -38.18 -4.92 13.33
N PHE A 8 -38.16 -4.62 12.03
CA PHE A 8 -38.09 -3.26 11.49
C PHE A 8 -39.30 -2.86 10.62
N GLN A 9 -40.41 -3.61 10.67
CA GLN A 9 -41.59 -3.33 9.86
C GLN A 9 -42.24 -1.98 10.22
N ASP A 10 -42.28 -1.65 11.51
CA ASP A 10 -42.90 -0.41 12.02
C ASP A 10 -41.94 0.80 12.04
N ALA A 11 -40.73 0.65 11.50
CA ALA A 11 -39.74 1.73 11.48
C ALA A 11 -40.23 2.88 10.57
N PRO A 12 -40.36 4.13 11.09
CA PRO A 12 -40.82 5.26 10.29
C PRO A 12 -39.92 5.51 9.08
N PHE A 13 -40.50 5.70 7.89
CA PHE A 13 -39.76 5.98 6.66
C PHE A 13 -38.77 7.14 6.78
N ILE A 14 -39.10 8.16 7.59
CA ILE A 14 -38.27 9.35 7.83
C ILE A 14 -36.95 9.00 8.54
N ASN A 15 -36.93 7.92 9.33
CA ASN A 15 -35.75 7.44 10.07
C ASN A 15 -34.93 6.38 9.28
N SER A 16 -35.30 6.12 8.02
CA SER A 16 -34.70 5.04 7.20
C SER A 16 -33.75 5.55 6.11
N VAL A 17 -33.23 6.77 6.25
CA VAL A 17 -32.32 7.40 5.30
C VAL A 17 -30.91 6.84 5.46
N ALA A 18 -30.36 6.25 4.40
CA ALA A 18 -28.98 5.76 4.37
C ALA A 18 -28.02 6.86 3.91
N ILE A 19 -27.31 7.48 4.85
CA ILE A 19 -26.29 8.49 4.57
C ILE A 19 -24.95 8.01 5.15
N GLY A 20 -23.92 7.92 4.31
CA GLY A 20 -22.54 7.70 4.76
C GLY A 20 -21.69 6.83 3.84
N ALA A 21 -20.39 7.13 3.79
CA ALA A 21 -19.39 6.32 3.06
C ALA A 21 -18.78 5.19 3.92
N SER A 22 -19.18 5.10 5.20
CA SER A 22 -18.58 4.23 6.21
C SER A 22 -18.70 2.73 5.87
N ALA A 23 -19.79 2.30 5.23
CA ALA A 23 -19.93 0.93 4.73
C ALA A 23 -18.82 0.55 3.74
N SER A 24 -18.47 1.46 2.82
CA SER A 24 -17.38 1.26 1.86
C SER A 24 -16.01 1.26 2.53
N VAL A 25 -15.82 2.10 3.55
CA VAL A 25 -14.58 2.11 4.34
C VAL A 25 -14.40 0.78 5.07
N LEU A 26 -15.45 0.26 5.71
CA LEU A 26 -15.41 -1.04 6.36
C LEU A 26 -15.18 -2.17 5.34
N ALA A 27 -15.79 -2.11 4.16
CA ALA A 27 -15.55 -3.06 3.09
C ALA A 27 -14.07 -3.14 2.69
N ILE A 28 -13.42 -1.98 2.47
CA ILE A 28 -11.99 -1.90 2.14
C ILE A 28 -11.15 -2.45 3.29
N PHE A 29 -11.47 -2.08 4.53
CA PHE A 29 -10.74 -2.55 5.71
C PHE A 29 -10.81 -4.07 5.85
N ILE A 30 -12.01 -4.66 5.72
CA ILE A 30 -12.20 -6.12 5.76
C ILE A 30 -11.51 -6.81 4.59
N ALA A 31 -11.50 -6.21 3.39
CA ALA A 31 -10.73 -6.73 2.27
C ALA A 31 -9.23 -6.81 2.61
N ILE A 32 -8.64 -5.72 3.12
CA ILE A 32 -7.23 -5.71 3.54
C ILE A 32 -6.97 -6.76 4.62
N ALA A 33 -7.80 -6.80 5.67
CA ALA A 33 -7.65 -7.75 6.77
C ALA A 33 -7.83 -9.21 6.31
N THR A 34 -8.65 -9.46 5.30
CA THR A 34 -8.80 -10.79 4.69
C THR A 34 -7.56 -11.14 3.86
N TYR A 35 -6.99 -10.16 3.13
CA TYR A 35 -5.85 -10.34 2.24
C TYR A 35 -4.54 -10.61 2.99
N THR A 36 -4.27 -9.87 4.07
CA THR A 36 -3.06 -9.99 4.90
C THR A 36 -3.40 -10.09 6.39
N PRO A 37 -4.03 -11.20 6.84
CA PRO A 37 -4.62 -11.30 8.18
C PRO A 37 -3.60 -11.21 9.33
N ASN A 38 -2.35 -11.59 9.08
CA ASN A 38 -1.27 -11.57 10.08
C ASN A 38 -0.40 -10.29 9.98
N TYR A 39 -0.85 -9.25 9.29
CA TYR A 39 -0.18 -7.96 9.31
C TYR A 39 -0.28 -7.35 10.71
N ILE A 40 0.87 -6.93 11.28
CA ILE A 40 0.94 -6.35 12.61
C ILE A 40 0.72 -4.84 12.52
N VAL A 41 -0.26 -4.35 13.27
CA VAL A 41 -0.55 -2.92 13.44
C VAL A 41 -0.19 -2.53 14.88
N ASN A 42 0.54 -1.42 15.02
CA ASN A 42 0.79 -0.83 16.33
C ASN A 42 -0.32 0.18 16.65
N LEU A 43 -1.05 -0.07 17.73
CA LEU A 43 -2.06 0.84 18.26
C LEU A 43 -1.47 1.58 19.47
N THR A 44 -1.48 2.91 19.43
CA THR A 44 -0.77 3.78 20.40
C THR A 44 -1.03 3.45 21.88
N PHE A 45 -2.21 2.91 22.23
CA PHE A 45 -2.58 2.58 23.62
C PHE A 45 -2.71 1.08 23.92
N ILE A 46 -2.74 0.22 22.89
CA ILE A 46 -2.99 -1.23 23.04
C ILE A 46 -1.73 -2.04 22.72
N GLY A 47 -0.81 -1.47 21.93
CA GLY A 47 0.39 -2.14 21.44
C GLY A 47 0.17 -2.85 20.11
N ASN A 48 1.00 -3.85 19.83
CA ASN A 48 0.99 -4.58 18.57
C ASN A 48 -0.14 -5.60 18.52
N THR A 49 -0.94 -5.59 17.45
CA THR A 49 -1.96 -6.61 17.21
C THR A 49 -2.06 -6.95 15.73
N PHE A 50 -2.50 -8.16 15.41
CA PHE A 50 -2.81 -8.52 14.03
C PHE A 50 -4.07 -7.79 13.55
N ILE A 51 -4.04 -7.30 12.31
CA ILE A 51 -5.16 -6.57 11.70
C ILE A 51 -6.47 -7.39 11.70
N LYS A 52 -6.40 -8.72 11.63
CA LYS A 52 -7.57 -9.61 11.72
C LYS A 52 -8.34 -9.46 13.04
N HIS A 53 -7.66 -9.20 14.15
CA HIS A 53 -8.33 -9.02 15.44
C HIS A 53 -9.15 -7.73 15.46
N ILE A 54 -8.61 -6.66 14.87
CA ILE A 54 -9.32 -5.38 14.72
C ILE A 54 -10.55 -5.58 13.82
N ALA A 55 -10.39 -6.28 12.69
CA ALA A 55 -11.49 -6.60 11.78
C ALA A 55 -12.62 -7.38 12.45
N ILE A 56 -12.29 -8.45 13.17
CA ILE A 56 -13.28 -9.26 13.91
C ILE A 56 -13.98 -8.39 14.96
N PHE A 57 -13.22 -7.62 15.75
CA PHE A 57 -13.78 -6.74 16.76
C PHE A 57 -14.77 -5.73 16.16
N LEU A 58 -14.42 -5.07 15.05
CA LEU A 58 -15.30 -4.11 14.39
C LEU A 58 -16.58 -4.76 13.88
N VAL A 59 -16.51 -5.94 13.25
CA VAL A 59 -17.71 -6.65 12.75
C VAL A 59 -18.61 -7.11 13.89
N VAL A 60 -18.03 -7.66 14.96
CA VAL A 60 -18.81 -8.09 16.13
C VAL A 60 -19.47 -6.89 16.81
N LEU A 61 -18.72 -5.80 17.02
CA LEU A 61 -19.26 -4.59 17.60
C LEU A 61 -20.41 -4.04 16.75
N ASP A 62 -20.23 -3.97 15.44
CA ASP A 62 -21.22 -3.44 14.52
C ASP A 62 -22.51 -4.29 14.51
N PHE A 63 -22.38 -5.61 14.58
CA PHE A 63 -23.51 -6.53 14.75
C PHE A 63 -24.28 -6.30 16.07
N LEU A 64 -23.56 -6.14 17.19
CA LEU A 64 -24.19 -5.89 18.50
C LEU A 64 -24.88 -4.53 18.60
N LEU A 65 -24.56 -3.58 17.71
CA LEU A 65 -25.13 -2.24 17.71
C LEU A 65 -26.32 -2.07 16.74
N ILE A 66 -26.70 -3.11 15.99
CA ILE A 66 -27.80 -3.06 15.01
C ILE A 66 -29.12 -2.56 15.61
N GLU A 67 -29.49 -2.95 16.82
CA GLU A 67 -30.78 -2.57 17.42
C GLU A 67 -30.84 -1.12 17.95
N LYS A 68 -29.72 -0.40 17.92
CA LYS A 68 -29.64 0.98 18.41
C LYS A 68 -30.01 1.97 17.29
N ASN A 69 -30.24 3.24 17.65
CA ASN A 69 -30.59 4.46 16.88
C ASN A 69 -30.35 4.53 15.34
N ASN A 70 -29.50 3.71 14.73
CA ASN A 70 -29.26 3.62 13.29
C ASN A 70 -29.11 2.16 12.79
N PRO A 71 -30.20 1.36 12.78
CA PRO A 71 -30.15 -0.04 12.33
C PRO A 71 -29.72 -0.15 10.86
N GLY A 72 -30.17 0.77 10.01
CA GLY A 72 -29.85 0.78 8.59
C GLY A 72 -28.35 0.96 8.31
N GLY A 73 -27.67 1.82 9.08
CA GLY A 73 -26.23 2.05 8.95
C GLY A 73 -25.39 0.81 9.30
N HIS A 74 -25.71 0.16 10.42
CA HIS A 74 -25.03 -1.07 10.84
C HIS A 74 -25.29 -2.22 9.85
N ILE A 75 -26.51 -2.38 9.35
CA ILE A 75 -26.79 -3.37 8.29
C ILE A 75 -25.96 -3.09 7.02
N ALA A 76 -25.83 -1.82 6.63
CA ALA A 76 -25.01 -1.44 5.48
C ALA A 76 -23.51 -1.74 5.70
N HIS A 77 -22.99 -1.49 6.90
CA HIS A 77 -21.64 -1.87 7.30
C HIS A 77 -21.41 -3.38 7.20
N LEU A 78 -22.31 -4.22 7.74
CA LEU A 78 -22.22 -5.67 7.59
C LEU A 78 -22.22 -6.10 6.13
N GLY A 79 -23.07 -5.50 5.30
CA GLY A 79 -23.08 -5.73 3.85
C GLY A 79 -21.73 -5.41 3.20
N GLY A 80 -21.12 -4.27 3.57
CA GLY A 80 -19.78 -3.90 3.13
C GLY A 80 -18.70 -4.88 3.59
N ALA A 81 -18.74 -5.31 4.85
CA ALA A 81 -17.81 -6.29 5.42
C ALA A 81 -17.88 -7.63 4.67
N ILE A 82 -19.09 -8.15 4.45
CA ILE A 82 -19.31 -9.38 3.68
C ILE A 82 -18.77 -9.23 2.26
N PHE A 83 -19.07 -8.11 1.58
CA PHE A 83 -18.56 -7.85 0.24
C PHE A 83 -17.03 -7.85 0.19
N GLY A 84 -16.36 -7.14 1.10
CA GLY A 84 -14.90 -7.08 1.16
C GLY A 84 -14.26 -8.46 1.38
N PHE A 85 -14.82 -9.27 2.28
CA PHE A 85 -14.37 -10.64 2.53
C PHE A 85 -14.54 -11.54 1.29
N LEU A 86 -15.73 -11.52 0.68
CA LEU A 86 -16.03 -12.32 -0.51
C LEU A 86 -15.17 -11.90 -1.70
N TYR A 87 -15.00 -10.60 -1.92
CA TYR A 87 -14.17 -10.06 -3.00
C TYR A 87 -12.74 -10.63 -2.96
N ILE A 88 -12.10 -10.62 -1.79
CA ILE A 88 -10.74 -11.14 -1.65
C ILE A 88 -10.67 -12.66 -1.80
N ASN A 89 -11.67 -13.39 -1.30
CA ASN A 89 -11.72 -14.84 -1.48
C ASN A 89 -11.91 -15.22 -2.96
N LEU A 90 -12.71 -14.46 -3.71
CA LEU A 90 -12.85 -14.63 -5.16
C LEU A 90 -11.56 -14.27 -5.89
N LEU A 91 -10.93 -13.15 -5.51
CA LEU A 91 -9.67 -12.70 -6.08
C LEU A 91 -8.56 -13.75 -5.91
N ARG A 92 -8.46 -14.37 -4.74
CA ARG A 92 -7.53 -15.48 -4.47
C ARG A 92 -7.79 -16.72 -5.31
N LYS A 93 -9.04 -16.92 -5.76
CA LYS A 93 -9.44 -17.99 -6.68
C LYS A 93 -9.26 -17.60 -8.16
N GLY A 94 -8.67 -16.43 -8.44
CA GLY A 94 -8.44 -15.92 -9.79
C GLY A 94 -9.63 -15.18 -10.41
N VAL A 95 -10.71 -14.93 -9.65
CA VAL A 95 -11.88 -14.19 -10.13
C VAL A 95 -11.76 -12.73 -9.69
N ASP A 96 -11.38 -11.86 -10.63
CA ASP A 96 -11.27 -10.42 -10.40
C ASP A 96 -12.56 -9.69 -10.79
N LEU A 97 -13.39 -9.36 -9.79
CA LEU A 97 -14.64 -8.61 -9.97
C LEU A 97 -14.40 -7.16 -10.45
N SER A 98 -13.19 -6.61 -10.29
CA SER A 98 -12.90 -5.24 -10.72
C SER A 98 -12.97 -5.10 -12.24
N VAL A 99 -12.62 -6.15 -13.00
CA VAL A 99 -12.72 -6.17 -14.46
C VAL A 99 -14.17 -5.90 -14.90
N ASN A 100 -15.13 -6.63 -14.34
CA ASN A 100 -16.54 -6.46 -14.65
C ASN A 100 -17.04 -5.07 -14.23
N PHE A 101 -16.55 -4.54 -13.12
CA PHE A 101 -16.89 -3.20 -12.65
C PHE A 101 -16.35 -2.10 -13.58
N TYR A 102 -15.10 -2.20 -14.05
CA TYR A 102 -14.54 -1.26 -15.02
C TYR A 102 -15.28 -1.31 -16.36
N THR A 103 -15.63 -2.52 -16.83
CA THR A 103 -16.47 -2.68 -18.03
C THR A 103 -17.83 -2.03 -17.83
N PHE A 104 -18.49 -2.27 -16.70
CA PHE A 104 -19.76 -1.61 -16.38
C PHE A 104 -19.63 -0.09 -16.35
N LEU A 105 -18.62 0.43 -15.66
CA LEU A 105 -18.38 1.87 -15.52
C LEU A 105 -18.09 2.52 -16.88
N SER A 106 -17.48 1.80 -17.83
CA SER A 106 -17.22 2.31 -19.19
C SER A 106 -18.50 2.63 -19.99
N TYR A 107 -19.64 2.02 -19.66
CA TYR A 107 -20.94 2.37 -20.28
C TYR A 107 -21.45 3.74 -19.82
N PHE A 108 -21.12 4.12 -18.58
CA PHE A 108 -21.35 5.46 -18.10
C PHE A 108 -20.18 6.30 -18.62
N LYS A 109 -20.42 7.18 -19.60
CA LYS A 109 -19.39 8.05 -20.20
C LYS A 109 -18.80 9.05 -19.19
N PHE A 110 -18.19 8.57 -18.11
CA PHE A 110 -17.32 9.33 -17.24
C PHE A 110 -16.14 9.74 -18.09
N SER A 111 -16.08 11.03 -18.41
CA SER A 111 -15.06 11.66 -19.23
C SER A 111 -13.70 11.01 -18.99
N GLU A 112 -13.16 10.41 -20.04
CA GLU A 112 -11.84 9.80 -20.08
C GLU A 112 -10.82 10.91 -19.83
N LYS A 113 -10.51 11.22 -18.56
CA LYS A 113 -9.55 12.26 -18.23
C LYS A 113 -8.16 11.80 -18.61
N ASN A 114 -7.69 12.43 -19.68
CA ASN A 114 -6.32 12.62 -20.12
C ASN A 114 -5.47 11.36 -20.12
N LYS A 115 -5.20 10.85 -21.33
CA LYS A 115 -4.04 10.00 -21.60
C LYS A 115 -2.85 10.64 -20.89
N LEU A 116 -2.42 10.05 -19.76
CA LEU A 116 -1.20 10.44 -19.09
C LEU A 116 -0.15 10.43 -20.19
N LYS A 117 0.42 11.61 -20.50
CA LYS A 117 1.52 11.71 -21.44
C LYS A 117 2.56 10.76 -20.88
N LYS A 118 2.74 9.61 -21.53
CA LYS A 118 3.88 8.73 -21.28
C LYS A 118 5.08 9.59 -21.63
N VAL A 119 5.61 10.30 -20.64
CA VAL A 119 6.94 10.87 -20.73
C VAL A 119 7.82 9.65 -20.85
N HIS A 120 8.08 9.25 -22.10
CA HIS A 120 9.27 8.51 -22.40
C HIS A 120 10.36 9.45 -21.92
N LYS A 121 10.90 9.16 -20.74
CA LYS A 121 12.19 9.71 -20.35
C LYS A 121 13.12 9.15 -21.41
N LYS A 122 13.26 9.87 -22.52
CA LYS A 122 14.27 9.60 -23.53
C LYS A 122 15.53 9.49 -22.68
N ARG A 123 16.13 8.30 -22.64
CA ARG A 123 17.42 8.10 -21.97
C ARG A 123 18.45 8.89 -22.78
N SER A 124 18.43 10.22 -22.67
CA SER A 124 19.46 11.10 -23.19
C SER A 124 20.66 11.17 -22.23
N SER A 125 20.81 10.17 -21.36
CA SER A 125 21.91 10.08 -20.39
C SER A 125 22.33 8.63 -20.16
N LYS A 126 22.31 7.76 -21.19
CA LYS A 126 23.00 6.46 -21.03
C LYS A 126 24.52 6.65 -21.09
N ASN A 127 25.00 7.60 -21.89
CA ASN A 127 26.44 7.84 -22.04
C ASN A 127 27.06 8.51 -20.80
N ASN A 128 26.37 9.43 -20.11
CA ASN A 128 26.96 10.08 -18.92
C ASN A 128 27.01 9.11 -17.73
N ASP A 129 25.95 8.34 -17.48
CA ASP A 129 25.90 7.43 -16.33
C ASP A 129 26.98 6.34 -16.43
N ASP A 130 27.23 5.81 -17.63
CA ASP A 130 28.29 4.82 -17.89
C ASP A 130 29.69 5.43 -17.73
N ILE A 131 29.91 6.67 -18.18
CA ILE A 131 31.19 7.39 -17.99
C ILE A 131 31.45 7.68 -16.51
N PHE A 132 30.44 8.13 -15.76
CA PHE A 132 30.56 8.37 -14.32
C PHE A 132 30.81 7.08 -13.53
N ARG A 133 30.15 5.97 -13.92
CA ARG A 133 30.33 4.66 -13.29
C ARG A 133 31.72 4.08 -13.57
N ASN A 134 32.23 4.22 -14.80
CA ASN A 134 33.58 3.82 -15.17
C ASN A 134 34.64 4.64 -14.42
N LYS A 135 34.50 5.97 -14.35
CA LYS A 135 35.42 6.83 -13.57
C LYS A 135 35.44 6.46 -12.08
N LYS A 136 34.28 6.11 -11.49
CA LYS A 136 34.21 5.65 -10.09
C LYS A 136 34.89 4.30 -9.89
N SER A 137 34.68 3.35 -10.82
CA SER A 137 35.35 2.05 -10.84
C SER A 137 36.87 2.20 -10.94
N ASP A 138 37.37 3.01 -11.87
CA ASP A 138 38.81 3.19 -12.07
C ASP A 138 39.47 3.88 -10.90
N LYS A 139 38.78 4.83 -10.26
CA LYS A 139 39.22 5.45 -9.01
C LYS A 139 39.31 4.43 -7.87
N GLN A 140 38.30 3.56 -7.74
CA GLN A 140 38.31 2.49 -6.73
C GLN A 140 39.46 1.50 -6.94
N LYS A 141 39.77 1.13 -8.19
CA LYS A 141 40.91 0.26 -8.50
C LYS A 141 42.24 0.90 -8.08
N LYS A 142 42.41 2.21 -8.30
CA LYS A 142 43.60 2.95 -7.85
C LYS A 142 43.72 2.97 -6.33
N ILE A 143 42.61 3.22 -5.63
CA ILE A 143 42.58 3.18 -4.16
C ILE A 143 42.96 1.79 -3.65
N ASN A 144 42.39 0.72 -4.23
CA ASN A 144 42.71 -0.64 -3.83
C ASN A 144 44.19 -0.98 -4.06
N SER A 145 44.77 -0.57 -5.19
CA SER A 145 46.21 -0.73 -5.45
C SER A 145 47.08 0.01 -4.44
N ILE A 146 46.66 1.20 -4.00
CA ILE A 146 47.35 1.96 -2.95
C ILE A 146 47.26 1.22 -1.62
N LEU A 147 46.07 0.73 -1.25
CA LEU A 147 45.87 -0.04 -0.02
C LEU A 147 46.70 -1.33 0.00
N GLU A 148 46.82 -2.03 -1.12
CA GLU A 148 47.69 -3.21 -1.25
C GLU A 148 49.18 -2.85 -1.09
N LYS A 149 49.60 -1.72 -1.65
CA LYS A 149 51.00 -1.24 -1.54
C LYS A 149 51.33 -0.84 -0.10
N ILE A 150 50.41 -0.16 0.59
CA ILE A 150 50.50 0.10 2.04
C ILE A 150 50.61 -1.22 2.81
N SER A 151 49.77 -2.21 2.47
CA SER A 151 49.75 -3.50 3.16
C SER A 151 51.06 -4.29 3.00
N LYS A 152 51.77 -4.14 1.88
CA LYS A 152 53.01 -4.89 1.58
C LYS A 152 54.28 -4.16 2.01
N SER A 153 54.33 -2.84 1.85
CA SER A 153 55.55 -2.05 1.96
C SER A 153 55.42 -0.82 2.87
N GLY A 154 54.28 -0.63 3.52
CA GLY A 154 54.03 0.48 4.44
C GLY A 154 53.69 1.80 3.75
N TYR A 155 53.20 2.78 4.53
CA TYR A 155 52.69 4.06 4.02
C TYR A 155 53.76 4.93 3.33
N ASP A 156 55.02 4.83 3.77
CA ASP A 156 56.11 5.63 3.21
C ASP A 156 56.49 5.24 1.79
N SER A 157 56.06 4.05 1.34
CA SER A 157 56.24 3.57 -0.03
C SER A 157 55.37 4.28 -1.08
N LEU A 158 54.41 5.11 -0.65
CA LEU A 158 53.50 5.82 -1.55
C LEU A 158 54.13 7.06 -2.18
N THR A 159 53.83 7.30 -3.45
CA THR A 159 54.20 8.55 -4.13
C THR A 159 53.38 9.72 -3.59
N LYS A 160 53.83 10.95 -3.89
CA LYS A 160 53.14 12.16 -3.48
C LYS A 160 51.69 12.20 -4.03
N GLU A 161 51.48 11.75 -5.26
CA GLU A 161 50.14 11.68 -5.86
C GLU A 161 49.25 10.61 -5.22
N GLU A 162 49.82 9.45 -4.85
CA GLU A 162 49.10 8.37 -4.16
C GLU A 162 48.63 8.81 -2.77
N LYS A 163 49.48 9.52 -2.02
CA LYS A 163 49.15 10.08 -0.69
C LYS A 163 48.03 11.14 -0.79
N GLU A 164 48.11 12.04 -1.77
CA GLU A 164 47.10 13.08 -1.99
C GLU A 164 45.74 12.48 -2.38
N LEU A 165 45.73 11.45 -3.23
CA LEU A 165 44.50 10.75 -3.60
C LEU A 165 43.85 10.06 -2.39
N LEU A 166 44.64 9.41 -1.53
CA LEU A 166 44.13 8.76 -0.32
C LEU A 166 43.54 9.78 0.67
N PHE A 167 44.22 10.91 0.87
CA PHE A 167 43.76 11.99 1.75
C PHE A 167 42.43 12.60 1.30
N LYS A 168 42.22 12.71 -0.02
CA LYS A 168 40.99 13.25 -0.60
C LYS A 168 39.77 12.34 -0.36
N GLU A 169 39.97 11.03 -0.22
CA GLU A 169 38.90 10.06 0.07
C GLU A 169 38.62 9.87 1.55
N SER A 170 39.57 10.20 2.44
CA SER A 170 39.39 10.10 3.88
C SER A 170 38.62 11.29 4.50
N LYS A 171 38.17 12.25 3.69
CA LYS A 171 37.45 13.46 4.10
C LYS A 171 35.97 13.36 3.74
#